data_AF-A0A1V1NTS0-F1
#
_entry.id   AF-A0A1V1NTS0-F1
#
_cell.length_a   1.000
_cell.length_b   1.000
_cell.length_c   1.000
_cell.angle_alpha   90.00
_cell.angle_beta   90.00
_cell.angle_gamma   90.00
#
_symmetry.space_group_name_H-M   'P 1'
#
loop_
_entity.id
_entity.type
_entity.pdbx_description
1 polymer ?
#
loop_
_entity_poly.entity_id
_entity_poly.type
_entity_poly.pdbx_seq_one_letter_code
_entity_poly.pdbx_strand_id
1 'polypeptide(L)'
;MSSKSNLRGRIVFQIRGVKEFESDIKPTILTHMGRAISEKQADEWGKWRIYAGFQKKSTLYNIDNILMLPQVTSQVEKYGLILVEGCFDVAKLFEAEIFNVASTLTASLSDEQIQKIEYIKSKINIPEIKIWFDDDDAGRNGTQKAIEKLKNFEIPVSAFDWDKLRSEKRKDTCDFEIDELKKLRQSDLI
;
A
#
# COMPACT_ATOMS: atom_id res chain seq x y z
N MET A 1 4.05 -6.80 -37.59
CA MET A 1 4.80 -6.48 -36.36
C MET A 1 3.93 -6.87 -35.16
N SER A 2 4.26 -7.93 -34.43
CA SER A 2 3.55 -8.26 -33.18
C SER A 2 3.96 -7.23 -32.13
N SER A 3 3.06 -6.34 -31.71
CA SER A 3 3.33 -5.49 -30.55
C SER A 3 3.48 -6.41 -29.33
N LYS A 4 4.71 -6.61 -28.86
CA LYS A 4 4.95 -7.36 -27.62
C LYS A 4 4.58 -6.41 -26.48
N SER A 5 3.41 -6.62 -25.87
CA SER A 5 3.01 -5.89 -24.66
C SER A 5 4.14 -5.94 -23.63
N ASN A 6 4.51 -4.78 -23.08
CA ASN A 6 5.58 -4.63 -22.07
C ASN A 6 5.32 -5.48 -20.81
N LEU A 7 4.08 -5.93 -20.60
CA LEU A 7 3.66 -6.73 -19.46
C LEU A 7 3.31 -8.18 -19.82
N ARG A 8 3.69 -8.67 -21.02
CA ARG A 8 3.35 -10.03 -21.47
C ARG A 8 3.86 -11.09 -20.49
N GLY A 9 2.97 -12.01 -20.11
CA GLY A 9 3.30 -13.16 -19.26
C GLY A 9 3.66 -12.76 -17.83
N ARG A 10 3.04 -11.70 -17.30
CA ARG A 10 3.23 -11.20 -15.93
C ARG A 10 1.88 -11.13 -15.22
N ILE A 11 1.89 -11.21 -13.89
CA ILE A 11 0.71 -10.86 -13.08
C ILE A 11 0.58 -9.33 -13.12
N VAL A 12 -0.58 -8.81 -13.55
CA VAL A 12 -0.76 -7.39 -13.80
C VAL A 12 -1.64 -6.75 -12.73
N PHE A 13 -1.12 -5.72 -12.08
CA PHE A 13 -1.87 -4.83 -11.21
C PHE A 13 -2.19 -3.54 -11.96
N GLN A 14 -3.48 -3.17 -11.98
CA GLN A 14 -3.91 -1.87 -12.44
C GLN A 14 -3.65 -0.84 -11.33
N ILE A 15 -2.93 0.23 -11.65
CA ILE A 15 -2.66 1.30 -10.69
C ILE A 15 -3.62 2.45 -10.97
N ARG A 16 -4.48 2.75 -9.99
CA ARG A 16 -5.48 3.81 -10.08
C ARG A 16 -5.15 4.92 -9.08
N GLY A 17 -5.49 6.13 -9.48
CA GLY A 17 -5.59 7.28 -8.59
C GLY A 17 -7.02 7.82 -8.65
N VAL A 18 -7.19 9.04 -8.15
CA VAL A 18 -8.47 9.73 -8.14
C VAL A 18 -8.36 11.10 -8.80
N LYS A 19 -9.45 11.54 -9.43
CA LYS A 19 -9.64 12.90 -9.91
C LYS A 19 -10.97 13.42 -9.38
N GLU A 20 -10.97 14.67 -8.95
CA GLU A 20 -12.17 15.38 -8.52
C GLU A 20 -12.72 16.19 -9.69
N PHE A 21 -14.01 16.06 -9.95
CA PHE A 21 -14.71 16.78 -11.01
C PHE A 21 -16.06 17.25 -10.46
N GLU A 22 -16.25 18.57 -10.33
CA GLU A 22 -17.50 19.16 -9.83
C GLU A 22 -17.99 18.54 -8.50
N SER A 23 -17.06 18.29 -7.58
CA SER A 23 -17.26 17.63 -6.26
C SER A 23 -17.48 16.11 -6.30
N ASP A 24 -17.47 15.48 -7.47
CA ASP A 24 -17.50 14.02 -7.62
C ASP A 24 -16.08 13.46 -7.75
N ILE A 25 -15.80 12.36 -7.04
CA ILE A 25 -14.50 11.69 -7.07
C ILE A 25 -14.59 10.50 -8.01
N LYS A 26 -13.75 10.49 -9.05
CA LYS A 26 -13.71 9.41 -10.05
C LYS A 26 -12.36 8.70 -10.07
N PRO A 27 -12.34 7.37 -10.26
CA PRO A 27 -11.10 6.65 -10.36
C PRO A 27 -10.48 6.95 -11.72
N THR A 28 -9.16 7.13 -11.75
CA THR A 28 -8.39 7.31 -12.99
C THR A 28 -7.30 6.27 -13.06
N ILE A 29 -7.25 5.52 -14.16
CA ILE A 29 -6.16 4.57 -14.42
C ILE A 29 -4.89 5.39 -14.71
N LEU A 30 -3.87 5.22 -13.85
CA LEU A 30 -2.59 5.90 -14.01
C LEU A 30 -1.62 5.06 -14.82
N THR A 31 -1.56 3.75 -14.56
CA THR A 31 -0.71 2.80 -15.28
C THR A 31 -1.10 1.36 -14.99
N HIS A 32 -0.31 0.42 -15.50
CA HIS A 32 -0.31 -0.99 -15.09
C HIS A 32 1.11 -1.39 -14.69
N MET A 33 1.22 -2.27 -13.69
CA MET A 33 2.47 -2.85 -13.22
C MET A 33 2.44 -4.37 -13.35
N GLY A 34 3.49 -4.97 -13.91
CA GLY A 34 3.61 -6.41 -14.11
C GLY A 34 4.65 -7.05 -13.20
N ARG A 35 4.24 -8.01 -12.36
CA ARG A 35 5.14 -8.87 -11.59
C ARG A 35 5.62 -10.06 -12.43
N ALA A 36 6.91 -10.35 -12.36
CA ALA A 36 7.48 -11.54 -12.98
C ALA A 36 6.91 -12.82 -12.34
N ILE A 37 6.59 -13.83 -13.15
CA ILE A 37 6.06 -15.13 -12.71
C ILE A 37 7.12 -16.23 -12.63
N SER A 38 8.37 -15.93 -13.00
CA SER A 38 9.49 -16.85 -12.89
C SER A 38 10.80 -16.10 -12.60
N GLU A 39 11.77 -16.80 -12.02
CA GLU A 39 13.12 -16.27 -11.76
C GLU A 39 13.79 -15.81 -13.05
N LYS A 40 13.77 -16.65 -14.09
CA LYS A 40 14.27 -16.29 -15.43
C LYS A 40 13.71 -14.96 -15.93
N GLN A 41 12.40 -14.73 -15.77
CA GLN A 41 11.76 -13.49 -16.19
C GLN A 41 12.17 -12.30 -15.29
N ALA A 42 12.41 -12.54 -14.01
CA ALA A 42 12.90 -11.54 -13.08
C ALA A 42 14.36 -11.15 -13.35
N ASP A 43 15.21 -12.10 -13.71
CA ASP A 43 16.63 -11.87 -14.00
C ASP A 43 16.83 -11.16 -15.33
N GLU A 44 16.13 -11.60 -16.39
CA GLU A 44 16.25 -10.99 -17.71
C GLU A 44 15.62 -9.59 -17.78
N TRP A 45 14.51 -9.38 -17.07
CA TRP A 45 13.65 -8.22 -17.30
C TRP A 45 13.22 -7.48 -16.04
N GLY A 46 13.72 -7.86 -14.86
CA GLY A 46 13.35 -7.29 -13.57
C GLY A 46 12.09 -7.93 -12.97
N LYS A 47 12.07 -8.01 -11.62
CA LYS A 47 10.92 -8.49 -10.83
C LYS A 47 9.64 -7.70 -11.16
N TRP A 48 9.75 -6.39 -11.34
CA TRP A 48 8.64 -5.50 -11.67
C TRP A 48 8.87 -4.79 -12.99
N ARG A 49 7.84 -4.74 -13.83
CA ARG A 49 7.77 -3.95 -15.07
C ARG A 49 6.70 -2.90 -14.96
N ILE A 50 7.02 -1.68 -15.39
CA ILE A 50 6.10 -0.54 -15.39
C ILE A 50 6.31 0.22 -16.70
N TYR A 51 5.28 0.90 -17.19
CA TYR A 51 5.42 1.80 -18.33
C TYR A 51 6.29 3.01 -17.98
N ALA A 52 7.11 3.43 -18.94
CA ALA A 52 8.01 4.57 -18.78
C ALA A 52 7.24 5.86 -18.45
N GLY A 53 7.85 6.71 -17.63
CA GLY A 53 7.26 7.98 -17.18
C GLY A 53 6.38 7.88 -15.93
N PHE A 54 5.95 6.67 -15.52
CA PHE A 54 5.21 6.51 -14.27
C PHE A 54 6.11 6.68 -13.05
N GLN A 55 5.68 7.50 -12.09
CA GLN A 55 6.41 7.80 -10.86
C GLN A 55 5.71 7.13 -9.67
N LYS A 56 6.31 6.04 -9.15
CA LYS A 56 5.79 5.37 -7.94
C LYS A 56 5.65 6.33 -6.77
N LYS A 57 6.64 7.20 -6.61
CA LYS A 57 6.71 8.20 -5.53
C LYS A 57 5.57 9.22 -5.57
N SER A 58 4.82 9.38 -6.65
CA SER A 58 3.65 10.29 -6.67
C SER A 58 2.32 9.56 -6.54
N THR A 59 2.35 8.24 -6.33
CA THR A 59 1.16 7.39 -6.28
C THR A 59 1.05 6.71 -4.94
N LEU A 60 -0.15 6.75 -4.38
CA LEU A 60 -0.55 5.93 -3.25
C LEU A 60 -1.52 4.87 -3.78
N TYR A 61 -1.07 3.63 -3.88
CA TYR A 61 -1.88 2.55 -4.43
C TYR A 61 -3.05 2.23 -3.49
N ASN A 62 -4.22 1.93 -4.06
CA ASN A 62 -5.50 1.71 -3.36
C ASN A 62 -6.23 2.97 -2.87
N ILE A 63 -5.74 4.18 -3.19
CA ILE A 63 -6.40 5.45 -2.81
C ILE A 63 -7.84 5.57 -3.31
N ASP A 64 -8.13 5.06 -4.50
CA ASP A 64 -9.46 5.08 -5.09
C ASP A 64 -10.45 4.26 -4.27
N ASN A 65 -10.07 3.05 -3.87
CA ASN A 65 -10.92 2.21 -3.03
C ASN A 65 -11.16 2.85 -1.67
N ILE A 66 -10.15 3.47 -1.05
CA ILE A 66 -10.27 4.18 0.23
C ILE A 66 -11.33 5.28 0.18
N LEU A 67 -11.39 6.03 -0.93
CA LEU A 67 -12.28 7.18 -1.06
C LEU A 67 -13.65 6.84 -1.66
N MET A 68 -13.78 5.70 -2.33
CA MET A 68 -14.96 5.40 -3.15
C MET A 68 -15.75 4.16 -2.72
N LEU A 69 -15.14 3.23 -1.98
CA LEU A 69 -15.81 2.01 -1.53
C LEU A 69 -16.23 2.17 -0.06
N PRO A 70 -17.54 2.20 0.25
CA PRO A 70 -18.02 2.49 1.60
C PRO A 70 -17.42 1.59 2.68
N GLN A 71 -17.27 0.29 2.41
CA GLN A 71 -16.69 -0.66 3.37
C GLN A 71 -15.22 -0.37 3.68
N VAL A 72 -14.49 0.19 2.72
CA VAL A 72 -13.06 0.55 2.87
C VAL A 72 -12.96 1.85 3.65
N THR A 73 -13.74 2.86 3.25
CA THR A 73 -13.87 4.14 3.95
C THR A 73 -14.23 3.93 5.42
N SER A 74 -15.27 3.15 5.71
CA SER A 74 -15.71 2.88 7.08
C SER A 74 -14.65 2.16 7.91
N GLN A 75 -13.82 1.29 7.32
CA GLN A 75 -12.69 0.71 8.07
C GLN A 75 -11.60 1.74 8.35
N VAL A 76 -11.28 2.65 7.41
CA VAL A 76 -10.30 3.71 7.65
C VAL A 76 -10.77 4.64 8.77
N GLU A 77 -12.04 5.06 8.74
CA GLU A 77 -12.59 5.96 9.76
C GLU A 77 -12.66 5.32 11.14
N LYS A 78 -12.82 4.00 11.20
CA LYS A 78 -12.91 3.23 12.45
C LYS A 78 -11.55 2.84 13.02
N TYR A 79 -10.62 2.40 12.18
CA TYR A 79 -9.37 1.74 12.60
C TYR A 79 -8.10 2.48 12.16
N GLY A 80 -8.19 3.54 11.38
CA GLY A 80 -7.03 4.24 10.83
C GLY A 80 -6.58 3.70 9.48
N LEU A 81 -5.52 4.28 8.93
CA LEU A 81 -4.95 3.93 7.63
C LEU A 81 -3.64 3.14 7.82
N ILE A 82 -3.54 1.97 7.20
CA ILE A 82 -2.32 1.16 7.16
C ILE A 82 -1.52 1.48 5.89
N LEU A 83 -0.23 1.73 6.01
CA LEU A 83 0.70 1.92 4.89
C LEU A 83 1.65 0.72 4.77
N VAL A 84 1.62 0.04 3.63
CA VAL A 84 2.48 -1.12 3.30
C VAL A 84 3.35 -0.85 2.06
N GLU A 85 4.33 -1.70 1.79
CA GLU A 85 5.29 -1.47 0.70
C GLU A 85 4.75 -1.80 -0.69
N GLY A 86 3.99 -2.89 -0.85
CA GLY A 86 3.65 -3.46 -2.14
C GLY A 86 2.16 -3.61 -2.41
N CYS A 87 1.82 -3.89 -3.68
CA CYS A 87 0.45 -4.20 -4.09
C CYS A 87 0.02 -5.64 -3.75
N PHE A 88 0.98 -6.56 -3.56
CA PHE A 88 0.66 -7.90 -3.04
C PHE A 88 0.26 -7.85 -1.57
N ASP A 89 0.90 -7.00 -0.77
CA ASP A 89 0.51 -6.76 0.63
C ASP A 89 -0.93 -6.28 0.74
N VAL A 90 -1.30 -5.30 -0.09
CA VAL A 90 -2.68 -4.82 -0.20
C VAL A 90 -3.62 -5.95 -0.61
N ALA A 91 -3.25 -6.76 -1.61
CA ALA A 91 -4.10 -7.87 -2.05
C ALA A 91 -4.30 -8.94 -0.96
N LYS A 92 -3.24 -9.29 -0.22
CA LYS A 92 -3.27 -10.24 0.89
C LYS A 92 -4.14 -9.73 2.04
N LEU A 93 -3.99 -8.45 2.41
CA LEU A 93 -4.81 -7.84 3.45
C LEU A 93 -6.28 -7.75 3.03
N PHE A 94 -6.57 -7.46 1.75
CA PHE A 94 -7.93 -7.52 1.22
C PHE A 94 -8.53 -8.93 1.29
N GLU A 95 -7.76 -9.98 1.00
CA GLU A 95 -8.20 -11.37 1.16
C GLU A 95 -8.53 -11.69 2.63
N ALA A 96 -7.83 -11.06 3.58
CA ALA A 96 -8.09 -11.14 5.01
C ALA A 96 -9.17 -10.17 5.52
N GLU A 97 -9.90 -9.48 4.63
CA GLU A 97 -10.95 -8.50 4.96
C GLU A 97 -10.44 -7.25 5.70
N ILE A 98 -9.14 -6.96 5.55
CA ILE A 98 -8.47 -5.75 6.04
C ILE A 98 -8.32 -4.80 4.87
N PHE A 99 -9.26 -3.86 4.75
CA PHE A 99 -9.38 -3.01 3.58
C PHE A 99 -8.74 -1.64 3.75
N ASN A 100 -8.58 -1.16 5.00
CA ASN A 100 -8.04 0.15 5.35
C ASN A 100 -6.52 0.28 5.11
N VAL A 101 -6.04 -0.21 3.97
CA VAL A 101 -4.63 -0.26 3.60
C VAL A 101 -4.38 0.50 2.30
N ALA A 102 -3.25 1.19 2.24
CA ALA A 102 -2.68 1.74 1.02
C ALA A 102 -1.22 1.33 0.88
N SER A 103 -0.69 1.38 -0.34
CA SER A 103 0.72 1.06 -0.59
C SER A 103 1.51 2.22 -1.20
N THR A 104 2.72 2.42 -0.69
CA THR A 104 3.71 3.37 -1.23
C THR A 104 4.45 2.83 -2.47
N LEU A 105 4.22 1.57 -2.86
CA LEU A 105 4.88 0.84 -3.94
C LEU A 105 6.42 0.72 -3.81
N THR A 106 6.98 1.15 -2.68
CA THR A 106 8.40 1.21 -2.31
C THR A 106 8.58 1.23 -0.79
N ALA A 107 9.75 0.82 -0.28
CA ALA A 107 10.16 0.94 1.14
C ALA A 107 10.37 2.39 1.64
N SER A 108 9.69 3.38 1.06
CA SER A 108 9.86 4.79 1.42
C SER A 108 8.59 5.59 1.19
N LEU A 109 8.33 6.55 2.08
CA LEU A 109 7.25 7.52 1.94
C LEU A 109 7.78 8.85 1.36
N SER A 110 7.24 9.27 0.22
CA SER A 110 7.58 10.54 -0.44
C SER A 110 6.69 11.70 0.03
N ASP A 111 7.07 12.92 -0.31
CA ASP A 111 6.29 14.11 0.05
C ASP A 111 5.01 14.20 -0.81
N GLU A 112 5.06 13.74 -2.06
CA GLU A 112 3.87 13.65 -2.91
C GLU A 112 2.88 12.59 -2.40
N GLN A 113 3.34 11.50 -1.78
CA GLN A 113 2.47 10.53 -1.12
C GLN A 113 1.86 11.11 0.16
N ILE A 114 2.62 11.91 0.92
CA ILE A 114 2.09 12.65 2.07
C ILE A 114 0.95 13.58 1.64
N GLN A 115 1.11 14.30 0.52
CA GLN A 115 0.02 15.11 -0.04
C GLN A 115 -1.22 14.27 -0.42
N LYS A 116 -1.05 13.01 -0.82
CA LYS A 116 -2.18 12.08 -1.04
C LYS A 116 -2.85 11.69 0.26
N ILE A 117 -2.10 11.49 1.34
CA ILE A 117 -2.67 11.21 2.67
C ILE A 117 -3.44 12.44 3.18
N GLU A 118 -2.90 13.66 3.03
CA GLU A 118 -3.63 14.89 3.35
C GLU A 118 -4.93 15.02 2.53
N TYR A 119 -4.88 14.67 1.25
CA TYR A 119 -6.08 14.65 0.43
C TYR A 119 -7.13 13.67 0.97
N ILE A 120 -6.73 12.47 1.38
CA ILE A 120 -7.66 11.51 2.01
C ILE A 120 -8.24 12.09 3.30
N LYS A 121 -7.39 12.64 4.18
CA LYS A 121 -7.80 13.29 5.44
C LYS A 121 -8.81 14.43 5.21
N SER A 122 -8.68 15.17 4.11
CA SER A 122 -9.63 16.24 3.76
C SER A 122 -11.04 15.74 3.38
N LYS A 123 -11.17 14.44 3.09
CA LYS A 123 -12.44 13.81 2.66
C LYS A 123 -13.05 12.92 3.73
N ILE A 124 -12.24 12.24 4.54
CA ILE A 124 -12.68 11.26 5.54
C ILE A 124 -11.85 11.39 6.82
N ASN A 125 -12.40 10.98 7.96
CA ASN A 125 -11.66 10.96 9.22
C ASN A 125 -10.59 9.86 9.20
N ILE A 126 -9.37 10.15 9.68
CA ILE A 126 -8.30 9.16 9.86
C ILE A 126 -7.83 9.23 11.31
N PRO A 127 -8.23 8.28 12.19
CA PRO A 127 -7.89 8.34 13.61
C PRO A 127 -6.41 8.05 13.90
N GLU A 128 -5.76 7.22 13.09
CA GLU A 128 -4.31 6.95 13.16
C GLU A 128 -3.76 6.52 11.79
N ILE A 129 -2.44 6.60 11.64
CA ILE A 129 -1.70 6.00 10.52
C ILE A 129 -0.73 4.96 11.07
N LYS A 130 -0.84 3.72 10.60
CA LYS A 130 0.06 2.62 10.96
C LYS A 130 1.00 2.30 9.82
N ILE A 131 2.31 2.40 10.07
CA ILE A 131 3.34 2.06 9.08
C ILE A 131 3.73 0.59 9.26
N TRP A 132 3.39 -0.23 8.27
CA TRP A 132 3.67 -1.67 8.26
C TRP A 132 4.50 -2.03 7.03
N PHE A 133 5.76 -1.58 7.05
CA PHE A 133 6.76 -1.99 6.08
C PHE A 133 7.47 -3.27 6.52
N ASP A 134 8.19 -3.89 5.59
CA ASP A 134 8.83 -5.18 5.75
C ASP A 134 9.86 -5.15 6.89
N ASP A 135 10.03 -6.27 7.61
CA ASP A 135 11.06 -6.45 8.65
C ASP A 135 12.44 -6.77 8.07
N ASP A 136 12.86 -5.98 7.08
CA ASP A 136 14.21 -5.96 6.55
C ASP A 136 14.88 -4.59 6.76
N ASP A 137 16.14 -4.46 6.37
CA ASP A 137 16.88 -3.20 6.58
C ASP A 137 16.27 -2.02 5.83
N ALA A 138 15.68 -2.26 4.66
CA ALA A 138 15.05 -1.22 3.86
C ALA A 138 13.73 -0.79 4.49
N GLY A 139 12.87 -1.74 4.87
CA GLY A 139 11.57 -1.48 5.48
C GLY A 139 11.69 -0.86 6.88
N ARG A 140 12.65 -1.31 7.72
CA ARG A 140 12.93 -0.68 9.02
C ARG A 140 13.39 0.77 8.89
N ASN A 141 14.35 1.05 7.99
CA ASN A 141 14.82 2.40 7.72
C ASN A 141 13.70 3.28 7.10
N GLY A 142 12.90 2.69 6.20
CA GLY A 142 11.74 3.31 5.59
C GLY A 142 10.70 3.73 6.63
N THR A 143 10.42 2.85 7.60
CA THR A 143 9.49 3.09 8.70
C THR A 143 9.94 4.25 9.58
N GLN A 144 11.21 4.25 10.01
CA GLN A 144 11.78 5.33 10.81
C GLN A 144 11.68 6.68 10.11
N LYS A 145 12.00 6.73 8.81
CA LYS A 145 11.89 7.95 8.00
C LYS A 145 10.44 8.39 7.79
N ALA A 146 9.52 7.45 7.59
CA ALA A 146 8.10 7.77 7.43
C ALA A 146 7.54 8.39 8.71
N ILE A 147 7.87 7.85 9.88
CA ILE A 147 7.47 8.39 11.18
C ILE A 147 8.03 9.80 11.38
N GLU A 148 9.33 10.02 11.11
CA GLU A 148 9.90 11.36 11.27
C GLU A 148 9.27 12.37 10.30
N LYS A 149 8.99 11.97 9.05
CA LYS A 149 8.29 12.84 8.09
C LYS A 149 6.87 13.19 8.52
N LEU A 150 6.16 12.26 9.14
CA LEU A 150 4.79 12.44 9.61
C LEU A 150 4.73 12.94 11.06
N LYS A 151 5.85 13.30 11.69
CA LYS A 151 5.88 13.73 13.10
C LYS A 151 5.02 14.95 13.40
N ASN A 152 4.88 15.83 12.41
CA ASN A 152 4.05 17.04 12.49
C ASN A 152 2.66 16.86 11.87
N PHE A 153 2.28 15.64 11.48
CA PHE A 153 0.89 15.36 11.14
C PHE A 153 0.03 15.46 12.40
N GLU A 154 -1.16 16.04 12.26
CA GLU A 154 -2.16 16.07 13.34
C GLU A 154 -2.73 14.68 13.65
N ILE A 155 -2.50 13.70 12.76
CA ILE A 155 -2.92 12.32 12.94
C ILE A 155 -1.80 11.55 13.67
N PRO A 156 -2.12 10.80 14.75
CA PRO A 156 -1.16 9.90 15.38
C PRO A 156 -0.56 8.90 14.38
N VAL A 157 0.76 8.69 14.46
CA VAL A 157 1.48 7.75 13.60
C VAL A 157 2.21 6.73 14.45
N SER A 158 2.05 5.45 14.13
CA SER A 158 2.73 4.35 14.82
C SER A 158 3.37 3.37 13.85
N ALA A 159 4.45 2.71 14.28
CA ALA A 159 5.01 1.56 13.57
C ALA A 159 4.22 0.29 13.92
N PHE A 160 4.10 -0.62 12.97
CA PHE A 160 3.75 -1.99 13.27
C PHE A 160 4.85 -2.64 14.12
N ASP A 161 4.44 -3.29 15.21
CA ASP A 161 5.34 -3.85 16.20
C ASP A 161 5.65 -5.31 15.85
N TRP A 162 6.69 -5.50 15.02
CA TRP A 162 7.20 -6.82 14.67
C TRP A 162 7.66 -7.61 15.90
N ASP A 163 8.07 -6.94 16.98
CA ASP A 163 8.63 -7.59 18.19
C ASP A 163 7.56 -8.32 18.99
N LYS A 164 6.31 -7.84 18.95
CA LYS A 164 5.14 -8.56 19.51
C LYS A 164 4.85 -9.89 18.82
N LEU A 165 5.43 -10.13 17.65
CA LEU A 165 5.17 -11.30 16.81
C LEU A 165 6.42 -12.17 16.58
N ARG A 166 7.53 -11.87 17.26
CA ARG A 166 8.87 -12.45 17.07
C ARG A 166 9.02 -13.94 17.38
N SER A 167 7.93 -14.70 17.50
CA SER A 167 8.02 -16.17 17.53
C SER A 167 8.24 -16.80 16.16
N GLU A 168 8.10 -16.07 15.04
CA GLU A 168 8.12 -16.64 13.69
C GLU A 168 8.91 -15.82 12.66
N LYS A 169 9.42 -16.49 11.61
CA LYS A 169 10.26 -15.94 10.53
C LYS A 169 9.48 -15.06 9.52
N ARG A 170 8.55 -14.23 10.00
CA ARG A 170 7.77 -13.34 9.14
C ARG A 170 8.61 -12.11 8.78
N LYS A 171 8.55 -11.67 7.51
CA LYS A 171 9.31 -10.53 6.98
C LYS A 171 8.42 -9.51 6.29
N ASP A 172 7.29 -9.92 5.73
CA ASP A 172 6.33 -9.01 5.13
C ASP A 172 4.88 -9.44 5.46
N THR A 173 3.90 -8.68 4.98
CA THR A 173 2.48 -9.01 5.24
C THR A 173 2.02 -10.27 4.51
N CYS A 174 2.68 -10.63 3.41
CA CYS A 174 2.36 -11.81 2.61
C CYS A 174 2.78 -13.13 3.29
N ASP A 175 3.72 -13.07 4.24
CA ASP A 175 4.15 -14.22 5.05
C ASP A 175 3.10 -14.68 6.09
N PHE A 176 2.05 -13.90 6.34
CA PHE A 176 1.00 -14.27 7.28
C PHE A 176 -0.06 -15.16 6.63
N GLU A 177 -0.60 -16.10 7.40
CA GLU A 177 -1.83 -16.78 7.01
C GLU A 177 -3.04 -15.86 7.19
N ILE A 178 -4.10 -16.09 6.41
CA ILE A 178 -5.30 -15.24 6.44
C ILE A 178 -5.93 -15.20 7.83
N ASP A 179 -6.03 -16.34 8.52
CA ASP A 179 -6.58 -16.41 9.87
C ASP A 179 -5.70 -15.69 10.90
N GLU A 180 -4.39 -15.58 10.67
CA GLU A 180 -3.49 -14.82 11.54
C GLU A 180 -3.73 -13.33 11.39
N LEU A 181 -3.85 -12.84 10.16
CA LEU A 181 -4.20 -11.44 9.88
C LEU A 181 -5.53 -11.06 10.53
N LYS A 182 -6.53 -11.94 10.45
CA LYS A 182 -7.83 -11.74 11.12
C LYS A 182 -7.69 -11.67 12.65
N LYS A 183 -6.85 -12.52 13.25
CA LYS A 183 -6.56 -12.46 14.70
C LYS A 183 -5.84 -11.16 15.09
N LEU A 184 -4.88 -10.71 14.29
CA LEU A 184 -4.19 -9.42 14.52
C LEU A 184 -5.20 -8.27 14.56
N ARG A 185 -6.12 -8.22 13.59
CA ARG A 185 -7.21 -7.23 13.53
C ARG A 185 -8.12 -7.30 14.77
N GLN A 186 -8.46 -8.50 15.24
CA GLN A 186 -9.30 -8.68 16.44
C GLN A 186 -8.59 -8.27 17.75
N SER A 187 -7.25 -8.25 17.74
CA SER A 187 -6.43 -7.84 18.89
C SER A 187 -6.05 -6.35 18.89
N ASP A 188 -6.64 -5.53 18.01
CA ASP A 188 -6.35 -4.11 17.82
C ASP A 188 -4.86 -3.80 17.53
N LEU A 189 -4.11 -4.80 17.04
CA LEU A 189 -2.71 -4.61 16.63
C LEU A 189 -2.62 -3.92 15.26
N ILE A 190 -3.62 -4.13 14.41
CA ILE A 190 -3.75 -3.56 13.07
C ILE A 190 -5.16 -3.11 12.82
#